data_AF-A0A1C5MYM3-F1
#
_entry.id   AF-A0A1C5MYM3-F1
#
_cell.length_a   1.000
_cell.length_b   1.000
_cell.length_c   1.000
_cell.angle_alpha   90.00
_cell.angle_beta   90.00
_cell.angle_gamma   90.00
#
_symmetry.space_group_name_H-M   'P 1'
#
loop_
_entity.id
_entity.type
_entity.pdbx_description
1 polymer ?
#
loop_
_entity_poly.entity_id
_entity_poly.type
_entity_poly.pdbx_seq_one_letter_code
_entity_poly.pdbx_strand_id
1 'polypeptide(L)'
;MITQVINVNEILKQALLFDFYGELLTDHQKEIYGQFLLEDLSLGEIARDAGISRQGVHDIVKRCEQSLAGYEEKLHLVEKFMTVKNKVKQIDELLDEYEKERREDILSGIRILSGEIIEEL
;
A
#
# COMPACT_ATOMS: atom_id res chain seq x y z
N MET A 1 -21.86 -2.10 10.41
CA MET A 1 -21.33 -2.41 9.05
C MET A 1 -20.47 -1.29 8.48
N ILE A 2 -20.83 0.00 8.60
CA ILE A 2 -20.00 1.13 8.08
C ILE A 2 -18.63 1.21 8.77
N THR A 3 -18.53 0.96 10.08
CA THR A 3 -17.26 1.02 10.84
C THR A 3 -16.25 -0.07 10.48
N GLN A 4 -16.70 -1.24 10.00
CA GLN A 4 -15.77 -2.32 9.61
C GLN A 4 -15.17 -2.10 8.21
N VAL A 5 -15.89 -1.44 7.31
CA VAL A 5 -15.40 -1.15 5.95
C VAL A 5 -14.33 -0.06 5.95
N ILE A 6 -14.43 0.93 6.85
CA ILE A 6 -13.41 1.99 7.00
C ILE A 6 -12.08 1.39 7.48
N ASN A 7 -12.12 0.42 8.40
CA ASN A 7 -10.92 -0.20 8.98
C ASN A 7 -10.11 -1.02 7.95
N VAL A 8 -10.77 -1.71 7.01
CA VAL A 8 -10.09 -2.53 5.99
C VAL A 8 -9.25 -1.67 5.03
N ASN A 9 -9.76 -0.49 4.64
CA ASN A 9 -9.02 0.40 3.74
C ASN A 9 -7.80 1.04 4.42
N GLU A 10 -7.91 1.34 5.72
CA GLU A 10 -6.77 1.88 6.48
C GLU A 10 -5.69 0.81 6.70
N ILE A 11 -6.06 -0.41 7.08
CA ILE A 11 -5.12 -1.54 7.23
C ILE A 11 -4.44 -1.87 5.89
N LEU A 12 -5.19 -1.91 4.79
CA LEU A 12 -4.62 -2.15 3.47
C LEU A 12 -3.61 -1.06 3.07
N LYS A 13 -3.93 0.20 3.36
CA LYS A 13 -3.01 1.32 3.12
C LYS A 13 -1.74 1.17 3.96
N GLN A 14 -1.86 0.83 5.24
CA GLN A 14 -0.71 0.61 6.11
C GLN A 14 0.15 -0.57 5.63
N ALA A 15 -0.47 -1.67 5.17
CA ALA A 15 0.25 -2.81 4.60
C ALA A 15 1.06 -2.41 3.37
N LEU A 16 0.46 -1.67 2.42
CA LEU A 16 1.19 -1.16 1.26
C LEU A 16 2.33 -0.22 1.65
N LEU A 17 2.11 0.68 2.61
CA LEU A 17 3.18 1.55 3.12
C LEU A 17 4.32 0.73 3.75
N PHE A 18 3.99 -0.33 4.48
CA PHE A 18 4.98 -1.21 5.08
C PHE A 18 5.75 -2.02 4.04
N ASP A 19 5.10 -2.51 2.98
CA ASP A 19 5.76 -3.22 1.89
C ASP A 19 6.79 -2.34 1.16
N PHE A 20 6.47 -1.06 0.97
CA PHE A 20 7.35 -0.12 0.26
C PHE A 20 8.45 0.48 1.13
N TYR A 21 8.16 0.75 2.40
CA TYR A 21 9.03 1.54 3.28
C TYR A 21 9.49 0.81 4.54
N GLY A 22 9.03 -0.43 4.78
CA GLY A 22 9.35 -1.19 5.99
C GLY A 22 10.84 -1.47 6.18
N GLU A 23 11.61 -1.55 5.09
CA GLU A 23 13.08 -1.68 5.12
C GLU A 23 13.80 -0.42 5.63
N LEU A 24 13.12 0.73 5.72
CA LEU A 24 13.68 1.97 6.27
C LEU A 24 13.52 2.07 7.79
N LEU A 25 12.71 1.19 8.39
CA LEU A 25 12.57 1.06 9.83
C LEU A 25 13.79 0.32 10.40
N THR A 26 14.06 0.49 11.70
CA THR A 26 15.04 -0.37 12.37
C THR A 26 14.50 -1.80 12.46
N ASP A 27 15.38 -2.81 12.52
CA ASP A 27 14.98 -4.23 12.60
C ASP A 27 13.92 -4.47 13.69
N HIS A 28 14.11 -3.88 14.87
CA HIS A 28 13.18 -4.00 15.99
C HIS A 28 11.81 -3.35 15.72
N GLN A 29 11.80 -2.19 15.06
CA GLN A 29 10.55 -1.51 14.67
C GLN A 29 9.79 -2.30 13.60
N LYS A 30 10.52 -2.83 12.62
CA LYS A 30 9.98 -3.64 11.52
C LYS A 30 9.38 -4.94 12.05
N GLU A 31 10.07 -5.63 12.95
CA GLU A 31 9.59 -6.86 13.59
C GLU A 31 8.28 -6.61 14.37
N ILE A 32 8.28 -5.64 15.28
CA ILE A 32 7.09 -5.32 16.09
C ILE A 32 5.91 -4.87 15.22
N TYR A 33 6.16 -4.00 14.23
CA TYR A 33 5.10 -3.50 13.38
C TYR A 33 4.56 -4.57 12.43
N GLY A 34 5.43 -5.45 11.92
CA GLY A 34 5.04 -6.61 11.11
C GLY A 34 4.16 -7.59 11.87
N GLN A 35 4.51 -7.93 13.11
CA GLN A 35 3.68 -8.77 13.98
C GLN A 35 2.29 -8.17 14.23
N PHE A 36 2.22 -6.85 14.44
CA PHE A 36 0.94 -6.16 14.61
C PHE A 36 0.11 -6.14 13.33
N LEU A 37 0.72 -5.80 12.20
CA LEU A 37 0.00 -5.50 10.96
C LEU A 37 -0.30 -6.74 10.11
N LEU A 38 0.65 -7.67 10.03
CA LEU A 38 0.58 -8.83 9.11
C LEU A 38 0.14 -10.11 9.83
N GLU A 39 0.51 -10.26 11.10
CA GLU A 39 0.20 -11.46 11.90
C GLU A 39 -1.03 -11.28 12.81
N ASP A 40 -1.63 -10.09 12.82
CA ASP A 40 -2.80 -9.74 13.66
C ASP A 40 -2.58 -10.02 15.16
N LEU A 41 -1.32 -9.98 15.62
CA LEU A 41 -1.01 -10.16 17.03
C LEU A 41 -1.47 -8.96 17.85
N SER A 42 -2.06 -9.24 19.00
CA SER A 42 -2.43 -8.18 19.93
C SER A 42 -1.18 -7.53 20.54
N LEU A 43 -1.27 -6.25 20.91
CA LEU A 43 -0.17 -5.53 21.57
C LEU A 43 0.33 -6.23 22.85
N GLY A 44 -0.50 -7.06 23.49
CA GLY A 44 -0.13 -7.84 24.67
C GLY A 44 0.64 -9.12 24.36
N GLU A 45 0.37 -9.75 23.21
CA GLU A 45 1.15 -10.88 22.71
C GLU A 45 2.54 -10.41 22.29
N ILE A 46 2.59 -9.35 21.46
CA ILE A 46 3.85 -8.73 21.02
C ILE A 46 4.70 -8.27 22.21
N ALA A 47 4.08 -7.64 23.22
CA ALA A 47 4.78 -7.16 24.41
C ALA A 47 5.46 -8.31 25.18
N ARG A 48 4.77 -9.45 25.27
CA ARG A 48 5.28 -10.64 25.96
C ARG A 48 6.47 -11.24 25.22
N ASP A 49 6.39 -11.35 23.91
CA ASP A 49 7.42 -11.96 23.07
C ASP A 49 8.65 -11.05 22.94
N ALA A 50 8.43 -9.73 22.81
CA ALA A 50 9.49 -8.74 22.74
C ALA A 50 10.08 -8.35 24.12
N GLY A 51 9.49 -8.82 25.23
CA GLY A 51 9.96 -8.51 26.59
C GLY A 51 9.83 -7.04 26.99
N ILE A 52 8.87 -6.31 26.41
CA ILE A 52 8.62 -4.89 26.68
C ILE A 52 7.20 -4.65 27.21
N SER A 53 6.88 -3.43 27.62
CA SER A 53 5.52 -3.12 28.07
C SER A 53 4.54 -3.02 26.88
N ARG A 54 3.26 -3.31 27.13
CA ARG A 54 2.18 -3.07 26.14
C ARG A 54 2.16 -1.62 25.63
N GLN A 55 2.47 -0.66 26.50
CA GLN A 55 2.60 0.75 26.12
C GLN A 55 3.80 0.97 25.19
N GLY A 56 4.93 0.29 25.44
CA GLY A 56 6.10 0.33 24.57
C GLY A 56 5.78 -0.17 23.16
N VAL A 57 5.04 -1.28 23.02
CA VAL A 57 4.58 -1.77 21.71
C VAL A 57 3.69 -0.73 21.02
N HIS A 58 2.68 -0.20 21.73
CA HIS A 58 1.79 0.82 21.20
C HIS A 58 2.56 2.04 20.65
N ASP A 59 3.56 2.52 21.40
CA ASP A 59 4.36 3.68 21.00
C ASP A 59 5.30 3.38 19.83
N ILE A 60 5.73 2.13 19.68
CA ILE A 60 6.49 1.68 18.50
C ILE A 60 5.57 1.66 17.28
N VAL A 61 4.41 1.00 17.36
CA VAL A 61 3.42 0.92 16.27
C VAL A 61 3.08 2.31 15.75
N LYS A 62 2.70 3.23 16.65
CA LYS A 62 2.35 4.60 16.27
C LYS A 62 3.51 5.37 15.62
N ARG A 63 4.75 5.15 16.06
CA ARG A 63 5.92 5.77 15.43
C ARG A 63 6.19 5.20 14.04
N CYS A 64 6.03 3.89 13.86
CA CYS A 64 6.15 3.26 12.55
C CYS A 64 5.11 3.83 11.57
N GLU A 65 3.84 3.91 11.96
CA GLU A 65 2.79 4.52 11.14
C GLU A 65 3.15 5.95 10.69
N GLN A 66 3.64 6.78 11.62
CA GLN A 66 4.07 8.15 11.33
C GLN A 66 5.28 8.21 10.40
N SER A 67 6.28 7.35 10.61
CA SER A 67 7.46 7.27 9.76
C SER A 67 7.10 6.85 8.35
N LEU A 68 6.32 5.78 8.19
CA LEU A 68 5.89 5.25 6.90
C LEU A 68 5.03 6.26 6.13
N ALA A 69 4.09 6.93 6.80
CA ALA A 69 3.31 8.01 6.20
C ALA A 69 4.18 9.19 5.78
N GLY A 70 5.18 9.56 6.59
CA GLY A 70 6.13 10.63 6.26
C GLY A 70 7.10 10.28 5.13
N TYR A 71 7.39 9.00 4.89
CA TYR A 71 8.11 8.57 3.69
C TYR A 71 7.22 8.71 2.45
N GLU A 72 5.97 8.28 2.52
CA GLU A 72 5.02 8.44 1.40
C GLU A 72 4.80 9.91 1.04
N GLU A 73 4.63 10.80 2.02
CA GLU A 73 4.48 12.24 1.76
C GLU A 73 5.67 12.84 0.98
N LYS A 74 6.85 12.24 1.09
CA LYS A 74 8.06 12.73 0.42
C LYS A 74 8.36 12.04 -0.90
N LEU A 75 8.02 10.76 -1.00
CA LEU A 75 8.47 9.89 -2.09
C LEU A 75 7.34 9.49 -3.04
N HIS A 76 6.09 9.50 -2.58
CA HIS A 76 4.89 9.19 -3.36
C HIS A 76 4.94 7.83 -4.08
N LEU A 77 5.68 6.84 -3.55
CA LEU A 77 5.88 5.57 -4.26
C LEU A 77 4.60 4.73 -4.30
N VAL A 78 3.83 4.71 -3.21
CA VAL A 78 2.56 3.97 -3.18
C VAL A 78 1.54 4.64 -4.09
N GLU A 79 1.44 5.97 -4.06
CA GLU A 79 0.60 6.73 -4.97
C GLU A 79 0.93 6.43 -6.44
N LYS A 80 2.20 6.57 -6.84
CA LYS A 80 2.65 6.25 -8.21
C LYS A 80 2.35 4.81 -8.60
N PHE A 81 2.64 3.86 -7.71
CA PHE A 81 2.33 2.45 -7.95
C PHE A 81 0.84 2.21 -8.21
N MET A 82 -0.04 2.84 -7.41
CA MET A 82 -1.48 2.72 -7.58
C MET A 82 -1.97 3.38 -8.88
N THR A 83 -1.40 4.52 -9.27
CA THR A 83 -1.71 5.17 -10.55
C THR A 83 -1.33 4.28 -11.73
N VAL A 84 -0.11 3.75 -11.74
CA VAL A 84 0.35 2.82 -12.78
C VAL A 84 -0.55 1.59 -12.83
N LYS A 85 -0.84 0.98 -11.67
CA LYS A 85 -1.74 -0.18 -11.57
C LYS A 85 -3.13 0.09 -12.16
N ASN A 86 -3.69 1.27 -11.89
CA ASN A 86 -5.00 1.66 -12.42
C ASN A 86 -4.96 1.87 -13.94
N LYS A 87 -3.92 2.50 -14.48
CA LYS A 87 -3.76 2.67 -15.93
C LYS A 87 -3.60 1.33 -16.65
N VAL A 88 -2.86 0.38 -16.08
CA VAL A 88 -2.75 -0.98 -16.63
C VAL A 88 -4.11 -1.66 -16.64
N LYS A 89 -4.90 -1.54 -15.56
CA LYS A 89 -6.27 -2.06 -15.52
C LYS A 89 -7.18 -1.44 -16.59
N GLN A 90 -7.05 -0.13 -16.83
CA GLN A 90 -7.78 0.55 -17.90
C GLN A 90 -7.36 0.07 -19.28
N ILE A 91 -6.07 -0.22 -19.50
CA ILE A 91 -5.60 -0.84 -20.74
C ILE A 91 -6.25 -2.21 -20.96
N ASP A 92 -6.32 -3.06 -19.94
CA ASP A 92 -7.00 -4.35 -20.03
C ASP A 92 -8.48 -4.19 -20.38
N GLU A 93 -9.19 -3.25 -19.75
CA GLU A 93 -10.60 -2.94 -20.05
C GLU A 93 -10.79 -2.45 -21.49
N LEU A 94 -9.87 -1.62 -22.01
CA LEU A 94 -9.89 -1.18 -23.40
C LEU A 94 -9.61 -2.34 -24.37
N LEU A 95 -8.72 -3.27 -24.01
CA LEU A 95 -8.46 -4.46 -24.83
C LEU A 95 -9.72 -5.33 -24.94
N ASP A 96 -10.42 -5.56 -23.83
CA ASP A 96 -11.70 -6.30 -23.82
C ASP A 96 -12.78 -5.62 -24.68
N GLU A 97 -12.81 -4.29 -24.70
CA GLU A 97 -13.71 -3.50 -25.55
C GLU A 97 -13.31 -3.61 -27.03
N TYR A 98 -12.01 -3.53 -27.32
CA TYR A 98 -11.49 -3.69 -28.67
C TYR A 98 -11.81 -5.05 -29.28
N GLU A 99 -11.72 -6.14 -28.49
CA GLU A 99 -12.06 -7.49 -28.98
C GLU A 99 -13.51 -7.60 -29.44
N LYS A 100 -14.42 -6.87 -28.78
CA LYS A 100 -15.86 -6.86 -29.07
C LYS A 100 -16.21 -5.95 -30.25
N GLU A 101 -15.65 -4.75 -30.29
CA GLU A 101 -16.11 -3.69 -31.19
C GLU A 101 -15.16 -3.42 -32.36
N ARG A 102 -13.90 -3.87 -32.29
CA ARG A 102 -12.86 -3.69 -33.32
C ARG A 102 -12.65 -2.23 -33.74
N ARG A 103 -12.90 -1.29 -32.82
CA ARG A 103 -12.79 0.16 -32.99
C ARG A 103 -11.34 0.64 -32.86
N GLU A 104 -10.81 1.33 -33.87
CA GLU A 104 -9.40 1.79 -33.87
C GLU A 104 -9.12 2.92 -32.86
N ASP A 105 -10.12 3.71 -32.49
CA ASP A 105 -10.02 4.74 -31.45
C ASP A 105 -9.62 4.15 -30.09
N ILE A 106 -10.01 2.90 -29.80
CA ILE A 106 -9.64 2.18 -28.57
C ILE A 106 -8.13 1.94 -28.52
N LEU A 107 -7.51 1.56 -29.66
CA LEU A 107 -6.06 1.37 -29.75
C LEU A 107 -5.29 2.68 -29.50
N SER A 108 -5.90 3.80 -29.86
CA SER A 108 -5.32 5.13 -29.57
C SER A 108 -5.36 5.42 -28.07
N GLY A 109 -6.46 5.08 -27.39
CA GLY A 109 -6.55 5.16 -25.93
C GLY A 109 -5.49 4.32 -25.21
N ILE A 110 -5.27 3.08 -25.66
CA ILE A 110 -4.23 2.19 -25.11
C ILE A 110 -2.82 2.81 -25.27
N ARG A 111 -2.51 3.39 -26.44
CA ARG A 111 -1.22 4.06 -26.66
C ARG A 111 -1.01 5.26 -25.74
N ILE A 112 -2.06 6.05 -25.50
CA ILE A 112 -2.00 7.21 -24.60
C ILE A 112 -1.70 6.73 -23.17
N LEU A 113 -2.49 5.79 -22.64
CA LEU A 113 -2.28 5.26 -21.28
C LEU A 113 -0.90 4.63 -21.12
N SER A 114 -0.43 3.90 -22.13
CA SER A 114 0.92 3.32 -22.12
C SER A 114 2.00 4.41 -22.09
N GLY A 115 1.81 5.54 -22.77
CA GLY A 115 2.73 6.68 -22.72
C GLY A 115 2.75 7.34 -21.34
N GLU A 116 1.58 7.57 -20.76
CA GLU A 116 1.45 8.16 -19.42
C GLU A 116 2.06 7.30 -18.31
N ILE A 117 2.04 5.97 -18.45
CA ILE A 117 2.73 5.07 -17.50
C ILE A 117 4.26 5.29 -17.56
N ILE A 118 4.82 5.44 -18.76
CA ILE A 118 6.26 5.62 -18.95
C ILE A 118 6.71 6.96 -18.36
N GLU A 119 5.89 8.01 -18.44
CA GLU A 119 6.21 9.33 -17.89
C GLU A 119 6.17 9.39 -16.35
N GLU A 120 5.46 8.47 -15.69
CA GLU A 120 5.32 8.43 -14.23
C GLU A 120 6.40 7.59 -13.50
N LEU A 121 7.16 6.78 -14.25
CA LEU A 121 8.27 5.96 -13.77
C LEU A 121 9.59 6.74 -13.71
#